data_AF-A0A3D0UUB9-F1
#
_entry.id   AF-A0A3D0UUB9-F1
#
_cell.length_a   1.000
_cell.length_b   1.000
_cell.length_c   1.000
_cell.angle_alpha   90.00
_cell.angle_beta   90.00
_cell.angle_gamma   90.00
#
_symmetry.space_group_name_H-M   'P 1'
#
loop_
_entity.id
_entity.type
_entity.pdbx_description
1 polymer ?
#
loop_
_entity_poly.entity_id
_entity_poly.type
_entity_poly.pdbx_seq_one_letter_code
_entity_poly.pdbx_strand_id
1 'polypeptide(L)'
;MYRVATGQYEKLSVRGNDYPTPDGSCIRDYLHVVDLAKAHLKAFEYLEKQQQESGIFEPINLGTGTGTSVLEMISIFEDILQKPLAHTIGPRRSGDAVSVYANPLKASTLL
;
A
#
# COMPACT_ATOMS: atom_id res chain seq x y z
N MET A 1 5.42 12.01 -0.36
CA MET A 1 6.34 12.12 -1.52
C MET A 1 5.93 13.29 -2.43
N TYR A 2 4.77 13.27 -3.11
CA TYR A 2 4.32 14.35 -4.00
C TYR A 2 4.45 15.79 -3.45
N ARG A 3 4.00 16.02 -2.20
CA ARG A 3 4.07 17.35 -1.57
C ARG A 3 5.50 17.85 -1.35
N VAL A 4 6.46 16.95 -1.15
CA VAL A 4 7.88 17.30 -1.05
C VAL A 4 8.44 17.59 -2.44
N ALA A 5 8.13 16.74 -3.43
CA ALA A 5 8.57 16.94 -4.80
C ALA A 5 8.03 18.24 -5.45
N THR A 6 6.85 18.70 -5.04
CA THR A 6 6.26 19.97 -5.48
C THR A 6 6.65 21.18 -4.61
N GLY A 7 7.54 20.98 -3.64
CA GLY A 7 8.04 22.06 -2.77
C GLY A 7 7.06 22.55 -1.72
N GLN A 8 5.90 21.90 -1.53
CA GLN A 8 4.96 22.24 -0.46
C GLN A 8 5.50 21.85 0.93
N TYR A 9 6.42 20.89 0.99
CA TYR A 9 7.14 20.51 2.18
C TYR A 9 8.63 20.37 1.88
N GLU A 10 9.48 20.77 2.82
CA GLU A 10 10.94 20.68 2.65
C GLU A 10 11.44 19.24 2.58
N LYS A 11 10.87 18.33 3.39
CA LYS A 11 11.32 16.94 3.50
C LYS A 11 10.26 15.97 4.01
N LEU A 12 10.41 14.70 3.68
CA LEU A 12 9.67 13.58 4.26
C LEU A 12 10.33 13.14 5.59
N SER A 13 9.54 12.59 6.52
CA SER A 13 10.05 11.90 7.70
C SER A 13 9.74 10.41 7.61
N VAL A 14 10.79 9.58 7.52
CA VAL A 14 10.72 8.10 7.57
C VAL A 14 10.72 7.69 9.05
N ARG A 15 9.73 6.91 9.48
CA ARG A 15 9.51 6.60 10.91
C ARG A 15 10.19 5.30 11.31
N GLY A 16 11.49 5.38 11.64
CA GLY A 16 12.33 4.23 11.97
C GLY A 16 13.05 3.63 10.76
N ASN A 17 14.28 3.16 11.00
CA ASN A 17 15.16 2.49 10.02
C ASN A 17 15.87 1.27 10.63
N ASP A 18 15.32 0.74 11.72
CA ASP A 18 15.89 -0.32 12.55
C ASP A 18 14.91 -1.49 12.75
N TYR A 19 13.83 -1.54 11.97
CA TYR A 19 12.93 -2.70 11.95
C TYR A 19 13.64 -3.93 11.39
N PRO A 20 13.20 -5.16 11.74
CA PRO A 20 13.77 -6.39 11.18
C PRO A 20 13.26 -6.64 9.74
N THR A 21 13.58 -5.71 8.83
CA THR A 21 13.26 -5.72 7.39
C THR A 21 14.55 -5.48 6.60
N PRO A 22 14.60 -5.78 5.29
CA PRO A 22 15.85 -5.73 4.51
C PRO A 22 16.59 -4.38 4.55
N ASP A 23 15.87 -3.26 4.61
CA ASP A 23 16.46 -1.90 4.69
C ASP A 23 16.13 -1.18 6.01
N GLY A 24 15.58 -1.90 6.98
CA GLY A 24 15.23 -1.38 8.29
C GLY A 24 13.97 -0.51 8.33
N SER A 25 13.32 -0.23 7.19
CA SER A 25 12.05 0.51 7.15
C SER A 25 10.83 -0.41 7.08
N CYS A 26 9.66 0.08 7.46
CA CYS A 26 8.42 -0.71 7.44
C CYS A 26 8.03 -1.17 6.02
N ILE A 27 7.44 -2.36 5.90
CA ILE A 27 6.96 -2.92 4.62
C ILE A 27 5.44 -2.79 4.52
N ARG A 28 4.95 -2.31 3.37
CA ARG A 28 3.53 -2.11 3.06
C ARG A 28 3.18 -2.63 1.67
N ASP A 29 1.92 -2.97 1.46
CA ASP A 29 1.36 -3.27 0.14
C ASP A 29 0.76 -2.00 -0.48
N TYR A 30 1.40 -1.50 -1.53
CA TYR A 30 0.96 -0.31 -2.25
C TYR A 30 0.10 -0.72 -3.46
N LEU A 31 -1.22 -0.62 -3.30
CA LEU A 31 -2.17 -0.85 -4.38
C LEU A 31 -2.48 0.44 -5.14
N HIS A 32 -2.51 0.37 -6.47
CA HIS A 32 -2.92 1.50 -7.29
C HIS A 32 -4.41 1.82 -7.07
N VAL A 33 -4.74 3.10 -6.85
CA VAL A 33 -6.10 3.52 -6.47
C VAL A 33 -7.18 3.15 -7.51
N VAL A 34 -6.82 3.11 -8.79
CA VAL A 34 -7.75 2.70 -9.85
C VAL A 34 -8.06 1.20 -9.76
N ASP A 35 -7.11 0.37 -9.36
CA ASP A 35 -7.36 -1.07 -9.21
C ASP A 35 -8.19 -1.34 -7.96
N LEU A 36 -8.00 -0.56 -6.90
CA LEU A 36 -8.92 -0.55 -5.76
C LEU A 36 -10.34 -0.21 -6.20
N ALA A 37 -10.54 0.82 -7.03
CA ALA A 37 -11.87 1.20 -7.53
C ALA A 37 -12.50 0.09 -8.41
N LYS A 38 -11.73 -0.50 -9.33
CA LYS A 38 -12.19 -1.64 -10.15
C LYS A 38 -12.56 -2.85 -9.30
N ALA A 39 -11.83 -3.13 -8.23
CA ALA A 39 -12.14 -4.22 -7.32
C ALA A 39 -13.50 -4.02 -6.62
N HIS A 40 -13.87 -2.77 -6.30
CA HIS A 40 -15.21 -2.48 -5.75
C HIS A 40 -16.31 -2.73 -6.78
N LEU A 41 -16.10 -2.37 -8.06
CA LEU A 41 -17.05 -2.69 -9.12
C LEU A 41 -17.23 -4.20 -9.28
N LYS A 42 -16.13 -4.97 -9.32
CA LYS A 42 -16.18 -6.43 -9.37
C LYS A 42 -16.87 -7.04 -8.14
N ALA A 43 -16.64 -6.49 -6.94
CA ALA A 43 -17.32 -6.92 -5.73
C ALA A 43 -18.84 -6.69 -5.81
N PHE A 44 -19.27 -5.56 -6.37
CA PHE A 44 -20.68 -5.29 -6.61
C PHE A 44 -21.28 -6.29 -7.62
N GLU A 45 -20.62 -6.53 -8.75
CA GLU A 45 -21.04 -7.52 -9.76
C GLU A 45 -21.09 -8.95 -9.19
N TYR A 46 -20.14 -9.29 -8.30
CA TYR A 46 -20.16 -10.55 -7.57
C TYR A 46 -21.42 -10.68 -6.73
N LEU A 47 -21.77 -9.65 -5.94
CA LEU A 47 -22.97 -9.65 -5.11
C LEU A 47 -24.26 -9.72 -5.94
N GLU A 48 -24.33 -9.02 -7.08
CA GLU A 48 -25.50 -9.10 -7.98
C GLU A 48 -25.74 -10.52 -8.52
N LYS A 49 -24.69 -11.28 -8.79
CA LYS A 49 -24.82 -12.67 -9.25
C LYS A 49 -25.37 -13.62 -8.17
N GLN A 50 -25.25 -13.23 -6.90
CA GLN A 50 -25.64 -14.06 -5.76
C GLN A 50 -26.99 -13.63 -5.16
N GLN A 51 -27.82 -12.88 -5.91
CA GLN A 51 -29.10 -12.30 -5.45
C GLN A 51 -30.11 -13.31 -4.83
N GLN A 52 -29.93 -14.62 -5.01
CA GLN A 52 -30.78 -15.64 -4.38
C GLN A 52 -30.35 -16.00 -2.95
N GLU A 53 -29.17 -15.56 -2.50
CA GLU A 53 -28.66 -15.79 -1.15
C GLU A 53 -28.82 -14.53 -0.28
N SER A 54 -29.71 -14.59 0.71
CA SER A 54 -29.85 -13.50 1.67
C SER A 54 -28.71 -13.49 2.68
N GLY A 55 -28.02 -12.36 2.83
CA GLY A 55 -27.07 -12.14 3.94
C GLY A 55 -25.61 -12.54 3.66
N ILE A 56 -25.16 -12.44 2.41
CA ILE A 56 -23.77 -12.73 2.03
C ILE A 56 -22.80 -11.80 2.77
N PHE A 57 -21.88 -12.41 3.50
CA PHE A 57 -20.75 -11.74 4.14
C PHE A 57 -19.47 -12.42 3.67
N GLU A 58 -18.66 -11.70 2.90
CA GLU A 58 -17.43 -12.25 2.35
C GLU A 58 -16.24 -11.29 2.51
N PRO A 59 -15.34 -11.51 3.49
CA PRO A 59 -14.15 -10.69 3.64
C PRO A 59 -13.13 -10.99 2.54
N ILE A 60 -12.70 -9.95 1.83
CA ILE A 60 -11.76 -10.03 0.72
C ILE A 60 -10.63 -9.03 0.94
N ASN A 61 -9.39 -9.51 0.94
CA ASN A 61 -8.21 -8.67 0.97
C ASN A 61 -7.96 -8.09 -0.43
N LEU A 62 -7.83 -6.77 -0.52
CA LEU A 62 -7.44 -6.08 -1.74
C LEU A 62 -6.02 -5.53 -1.57
N GLY A 63 -5.13 -5.95 -2.46
CA GLY A 63 -3.73 -5.56 -2.46
C GLY A 63 -3.00 -6.26 -3.59
N THR A 64 -1.72 -5.95 -3.75
CA THR A 64 -0.87 -6.56 -4.78
C THR A 64 -0.32 -7.91 -4.35
N GLY A 65 -0.26 -8.17 -3.04
CA GLY A 65 0.42 -9.33 -2.48
C GLY A 65 1.94 -9.17 -2.34
N THR A 66 2.48 -8.05 -2.79
CA THR A 66 3.90 -7.73 -2.74
C THR A 66 4.12 -6.65 -1.69
N GLY A 67 5.03 -6.91 -0.76
CA GLY A 67 5.47 -5.92 0.20
C GLY A 67 6.59 -5.05 -0.39
N THR A 68 6.46 -3.74 -0.25
CA THR A 68 7.49 -2.74 -0.59
C THR A 68 7.83 -1.95 0.67
N SER A 69 9.11 -1.70 0.90
CA SER A 69 9.53 -0.92 2.06
C SER A 69 9.28 0.59 1.85
N VAL A 70 9.38 1.39 2.92
CA VAL A 70 9.26 2.85 2.80
C VAL A 70 10.43 3.43 2.00
N LEU A 71 11.66 2.95 2.21
CA LEU A 71 12.84 3.45 1.51
C LEU A 71 12.88 2.99 0.05
N GLU A 72 12.44 1.76 -0.23
CA GLU A 72 12.26 1.26 -1.60
C GLU A 72 11.23 2.10 -2.36
N MET A 73 10.10 2.43 -1.74
CA MET A 73 9.09 3.30 -2.35
C MET A 73 9.62 4.72 -2.61
N ILE A 74 10.51 5.25 -1.76
CA ILE A 74 11.20 6.52 -2.02
C ILE A 74 12.11 6.38 -3.23
N SER A 75 12.93 5.33 -3.31
CA SER A 75 13.82 5.08 -4.45
C SER A 75 13.04 4.99 -5.77
N ILE A 76 11.96 4.21 -5.81
CA ILE A 76 11.09 4.12 -7.00
C ILE A 76 10.55 5.49 -7.38
N PHE A 77 10.17 6.31 -6.40
CA PHE A 77 9.66 7.65 -6.65
C PHE A 77 10.74 8.60 -7.19
N GLU A 78 11.97 8.53 -6.66
CA GLU A 78 13.13 9.27 -7.16
C GLU A 78 13.49 8.87 -8.60
N ASP A 79 13.46 7.57 -8.90
CA ASP A 79 13.71 7.02 -10.24
C ASP A 79 12.66 7.53 -11.24
N ILE A 80 11.39 7.59 -10.87
CA ILE A 80 10.34 8.13 -11.75
C ILE A 80 10.54 9.64 -11.99
N LEU A 81 10.91 10.39 -10.94
CA LEU A 81 11.10 11.85 -11.04
C LEU A 81 12.47 12.25 -11.62
N GLN A 82 13.41 11.31 -11.70
CA GLN A 82 14.81 11.56 -12.06
C GLN A 82 15.46 12.64 -11.17
N LYS A 83 15.03 12.71 -9.90
CA LYS A 83 15.47 13.71 -8.91
C LYS A 83 15.41 13.14 -7.51
N PRO A 84 16.36 13.50 -6.62
CA PRO A 84 16.31 13.08 -5.23
C PRO A 84 15.11 13.69 -4.49
N LEU A 85 14.57 12.93 -3.54
CA LEU A 85 13.48 13.31 -2.68
C LEU A 85 14.01 13.49 -1.25
N ALA A 86 14.05 14.74 -0.81
CA ALA A 86 14.52 15.07 0.53
C ALA A 86 13.72 14.32 1.61
N HIS A 87 14.42 13.53 2.42
CA HIS A 87 13.85 12.80 3.53
C HIS A 87 14.82 12.70 4.71
N THR A 88 14.29 12.41 5.89
CA THR A 88 15.05 12.20 7.13
C THR A 88 14.53 11.00 7.88
N ILE A 89 15.43 10.28 8.55
CA ILE A 89 15.05 9.22 9.47
C ILE A 89 14.66 9.83 10.81
N GLY A 90 13.44 9.56 11.26
CA GLY A 90 12.92 9.91 12.57
C GLY A 90 12.66 8.68 13.44
N PRO A 91 12.19 8.86 14.68
CA PRO A 91 11.87 7.74 15.56
C PRO A 91 10.72 6.90 14.99
N ARG A 92 10.64 5.65 15.43
CA ARG A 92 9.48 4.79 15.19
C ARG A 92 8.20 5.47 15.66
N ARG A 93 7.11 5.25 14.93
CA ARG A 93 5.79 5.71 15.35
C ARG A 93 5.09 4.55 16.09
N SER A 94 4.60 4.82 17.29
CA SER A 94 3.87 3.83 18.07
C SER A 94 2.69 3.28 17.27
N GLY A 95 2.53 1.96 17.27
CA GLY A 95 1.47 1.24 16.54
C GLY A 95 1.83 0.86 15.10
N ASP A 96 2.98 1.26 14.55
CA ASP A 96 3.40 0.79 13.23
C ASP A 96 3.72 -0.71 13.26
N ALA A 97 3.02 -1.48 12.42
CA ALA A 97 3.37 -2.87 12.15
C ALA A 97 4.65 -2.94 11.29
N VAL A 98 5.50 -3.93 11.55
CA VAL A 98 6.77 -4.13 10.83
C VAL A 98 6.51 -4.36 9.34
N SER A 99 5.65 -5.34 9.03
CA SER A 99 5.30 -5.72 7.66
C SER A 99 3.83 -6.05 7.57
N VAL A 100 3.11 -5.44 6.62
CA VAL A 100 1.69 -5.71 6.35
C VAL A 100 1.45 -5.66 4.85
N TYR A 101 0.99 -6.77 4.28
CA TYR A 101 0.63 -6.87 2.87
C TYR A 101 -0.48 -7.90 2.66
N ALA A 102 -1.22 -7.79 1.56
CA ALA A 102 -2.38 -8.63 1.32
C ALA A 102 -2.00 -10.05 0.91
N ASN A 103 -2.91 -11.00 1.06
CA ASN A 103 -2.97 -12.18 0.21
C ASN A 103 -4.16 -12.00 -0.75
N PRO A 104 -3.93 -11.66 -2.03
CA PRO A 104 -5.01 -11.32 -2.95
C PRO A 104 -5.65 -12.53 -3.64
N LEU A 105 -5.24 -13.77 -3.32
CA LEU A 105 -5.69 -14.98 -4.03
C LEU A 105 -7.22 -15.10 -4.09
N LYS A 106 -7.89 -14.77 -2.99
CA LYS A 106 -9.36 -14.79 -2.93
C LYS A 106 -10.00 -13.75 -3.83
N ALA A 107 -9.45 -12.53 -3.87
CA ALA A 107 -9.91 -11.48 -4.76
C ALA A 107 -9.74 -11.91 -6.23
N SER A 108 -8.57 -12.45 -6.59
CA SER A 108 -8.30 -12.93 -7.96
C SER A 108 -9.19 -14.08 -8.40
N THR A 109 -9.73 -14.85 -7.45
CA THR A 109 -10.58 -16.01 -7.74
C THR A 109 -12.06 -15.61 -7.82
N LEU A 110 -12.51 -14.69 -6.94
CA LEU A 110 -13.94 -14.35 -6.80
C LEU A 110 -14.36 -13.10 -7.60
N LEU A 111 -13.44 -12.15 -7.82
CA LEU A 111 -13.71 -10.80 -8.36
C LEU A 111 -13.11 -10.61 -9.75
#